data_AF-A0A1L5KFV7-F1
#
_entry.id   AF-A0A1L5KFV7-F1
#
_cell.length_a   1.000
_cell.length_b   1.000
_cell.length_c   1.000
_cell.angle_alpha   90.00
_cell.angle_beta   90.00
_cell.angle_gamma   90.00
#
_symmetry.space_group_name_H-M   'P 1'
#
loop_
_entity.id
_entity.type
_entity.pdbx_description
1 polymer ?
#
loop_
_entity_poly.entity_id
_entity_poly.type
_entity_poly.pdbx_seq_one_letter_code
_entity_poly.pdbx_strand_id
1 'polypeptide(L)'
;MHHVVSATTNPAKIQAILQAFNEIFGEGSCHIESVAVESGVPEQPFGSEETRAGARNRVANARLAQPEADFWVAIEAGIDEGSTFSWVVIESRQQRGEARSATLPLPEAIL
;
A
#
# COMPACT_ATOMS: atom_id res chain seq x y z
N MET A 1 -9.57 19.38 0.82
CA MET A 1 -9.37 18.14 0.05
C MET A 1 -8.12 17.50 0.60
N HIS A 2 -8.17 16.25 1.05
CA HIS A 2 -7.02 15.55 1.60
C HIS A 2 -6.03 15.20 0.49
N HIS A 3 -4.76 15.55 0.67
CA HIS A 3 -3.69 15.12 -0.22
C HIS A 3 -3.20 13.73 0.21
N VAL A 4 -3.44 12.74 -0.64
CA VAL A 4 -3.10 11.34 -0.37
C VAL A 4 -2.05 10.90 -1.36
N VAL A 5 -0.87 10.56 -0.88
CA VAL A 5 0.22 10.05 -1.70
C VAL A 5 0.14 8.54 -1.77
N SER A 6 -0.02 8.01 -2.97
CA SER A 6 0.01 6.57 -3.26
C SER A 6 1.42 6.16 -3.66
N ALA A 7 2.05 5.30 -2.87
CA ALA A 7 3.41 4.79 -3.10
C ALA A 7 3.46 3.68 -4.18
N THR A 8 2.69 3.85 -5.25
CA THR A 8 2.62 2.94 -6.40
C THR A 8 2.08 3.68 -7.62
N THR A 9 2.48 3.23 -8.81
CA THR A 9 1.94 3.67 -10.10
C THR A 9 0.95 2.68 -10.72
N ASN A 10 0.63 1.58 -10.01
CA ASN A 10 -0.32 0.59 -10.49
C ASN A 10 -1.76 1.15 -10.45
N PRO A 11 -2.46 1.25 -11.60
CA PRO A 11 -3.80 1.85 -11.66
C PRO A 11 -4.83 1.18 -10.75
N ALA A 12 -4.77 -0.15 -10.59
CA ALA A 12 -5.71 -0.89 -9.75
C ALA A 12 -5.51 -0.56 -8.26
N LYS A 13 -4.26 -0.44 -7.81
CA LYS A 13 -3.96 -0.04 -6.41
C LYS A 13 -4.39 1.40 -6.15
N ILE A 14 -4.13 2.31 -7.10
CA ILE A 14 -4.56 3.71 -7.01
C ILE A 14 -6.08 3.80 -6.92
N GLN A 15 -6.80 3.06 -7.76
CA GLN A 15 -8.25 3.02 -7.74
C GLN A 15 -8.80 2.48 -6.42
N ALA A 16 -8.21 1.42 -5.87
CA ALA A 16 -8.60 0.87 -4.57
C ALA A 16 -8.44 1.91 -3.44
N ILE A 17 -7.33 2.66 -3.44
CA ILE A 17 -7.10 3.73 -2.46
C ILE A 17 -8.12 4.85 -2.64
N LEU A 18 -8.34 5.34 -3.86
CA LEU A 18 -9.32 6.40 -4.13
C LEU A 18 -10.73 6.01 -3.66
N GLN A 19 -11.17 4.79 -3.98
CA GLN A 19 -12.49 4.30 -3.57
C GLN A 19 -12.62 4.23 -2.05
N ALA A 20 -11.64 3.64 -1.36
CA ALA A 20 -11.65 3.56 0.09
C ALA A 20 -11.68 4.96 0.76
N PHE A 21 -10.88 5.90 0.26
CA PHE A 21 -10.86 7.26 0.80
C PHE A 21 -12.16 8.02 0.51
N ASN A 22 -12.75 7.88 -0.69
CA ASN A 22 -14.04 8.49 -1.01
C ASN A 22 -15.19 7.91 -0.17
N GLU A 23 -15.15 6.61 0.13
CA GLU A 23 -16.18 5.96 0.95
C GLU A 23 -16.14 6.45 2.41
N ILE A 24 -14.94 6.67 2.96
CA ILE A 24 -14.76 7.09 4.36
C ILE A 24 -14.90 8.61 4.54
N PHE A 25 -14.35 9.41 3.63
CA PHE A 25 -14.28 10.87 3.76
C PHE A 25 -15.26 11.63 2.87
N GLY A 26 -15.96 10.95 1.95
CA GLY A 26 -16.92 11.52 1.01
C GLY A 26 -16.37 11.66 -0.41
N GLU A 27 -17.25 11.64 -1.41
CA GLU A 27 -16.85 11.78 -2.81
C GLU A 27 -16.22 13.15 -3.08
N GLY A 28 -15.05 13.17 -3.73
CA GLY A 28 -14.32 14.40 -4.03
C GLY A 28 -13.60 15.02 -2.83
N SER A 29 -13.54 14.33 -1.68
CA SER A 29 -12.82 14.81 -0.50
C SER A 29 -11.30 14.66 -0.62
N CYS A 30 -10.80 13.85 -1.56
CA CYS A 30 -9.40 13.46 -1.65
C CYS A 30 -8.80 13.70 -3.05
N HIS A 31 -7.52 14.08 -3.08
CA HIS A 31 -6.69 14.11 -4.27
C HIS A 31 -5.58 13.06 -4.13
N ILE A 32 -5.53 12.10 -5.05
CA ILE A 32 -4.47 11.09 -5.06
C ILE A 32 -3.31 11.56 -5.95
N GLU A 33 -2.11 11.60 -5.39
CA GLU A 33 -0.86 11.75 -6.12
C GLU A 33 -0.10 10.42 -6.10
N SER A 34 0.24 9.86 -7.26
CA SER A 34 1.03 8.63 -7.34
C SER A 34 2.52 8.93 -7.40
N VAL A 35 3.32 8.23 -6.59
CA VAL A 35 4.78 8.29 -6.61
C VAL A 35 5.38 6.90 -6.75
N ALA A 36 6.40 6.78 -7.61
CA ALA A 36 7.22 5.57 -7.70
C ALA A 36 8.35 5.66 -6.67
N VAL A 37 8.37 4.72 -5.73
CA VAL A 37 9.39 4.65 -4.66
C VAL A 37 9.76 3.19 -4.41
N GLU A 38 11.00 2.94 -4.01
CA GLU A 38 11.51 1.60 -3.73
C GLU A 38 10.93 1.02 -2.43
N SER A 39 10.73 -0.31 -2.39
CA SER A 39 10.34 -1.04 -1.18
C SER A 39 11.54 -1.48 -0.33
N GLY A 40 12.74 -1.51 -0.90
CA GLY A 40 13.94 -2.00 -0.21
C GLY A 40 13.92 -3.51 0.12
N VAL A 41 12.94 -4.24 -0.42
CA VAL A 41 12.83 -5.71 -0.39
C VAL A 41 12.66 -6.21 -1.83
N PRO A 42 12.81 -7.51 -2.12
CA PRO A 42 12.56 -8.04 -3.46
C PRO A 42 11.15 -7.69 -3.99
N GLU A 43 10.98 -7.61 -5.32
CA GLU A 43 9.68 -7.31 -5.94
C GLU A 43 8.58 -8.29 -5.53
N GLN A 44 8.95 -9.57 -5.31
CA GLN A 44 8.07 -10.60 -4.78
C GLN A 44 8.59 -11.02 -3.39
N PRO A 45 8.12 -10.38 -2.31
CA PRO A 45 8.52 -10.76 -0.95
C PRO A 45 7.90 -12.11 -0.56
N PHE A 46 8.66 -12.88 0.20
CA PHE A 46 8.23 -14.15 0.78
C PHE A 46 8.10 -13.99 2.30
N GLY A 47 6.92 -14.35 2.81
CA GLY A 47 6.56 -14.19 4.21
C GLY A 47 5.80 -12.88 4.47
N SER A 48 4.85 -12.96 5.41
CA SER A 48 4.05 -11.82 5.84
C SER A 48 4.88 -10.67 6.41
N GLU A 49 5.98 -10.96 7.11
CA GLU A 49 6.84 -9.94 7.71
C GLU A 49 7.60 -9.10 6.67
N GLU A 50 8.23 -9.75 5.70
CA GLU A 50 8.96 -9.07 4.61
C GLU A 50 8.00 -8.24 3.74
N THR A 51 6.82 -8.80 3.43
CA THR A 51 5.78 -8.10 2.67
C THR A 51 5.33 -6.82 3.39
N ARG A 52 5.10 -6.90 4.70
CA ARG A 52 4.74 -5.74 5.52
C ARG A 52 5.89 -4.73 5.61
N ALA A 53 7.14 -5.21 5.70
CA ALA A 53 8.32 -4.34 5.70
C ALA A 53 8.41 -3.56 4.37
N GLY A 54 8.20 -4.22 3.23
CA GLY A 54 8.14 -3.55 1.92
C GLY A 54 7.09 -2.45 1.85
N ALA A 55 5.86 -2.72 2.33
CA ALA A 55 4.81 -1.71 2.40
C ALA A 55 5.20 -0.51 3.29
N ARG A 56 5.76 -0.76 4.48
CA ARG A 56 6.24 0.29 5.41
C ARG A 56 7.36 1.12 4.79
N ASN A 57 8.31 0.50 4.12
CA ASN A 57 9.42 1.18 3.45
C ASN A 57 8.92 2.07 2.31
N ARG A 58 7.96 1.58 1.50
CA ARG A 58 7.32 2.41 0.46
C ARG A 58 6.63 3.64 1.05
N VAL A 59 5.90 3.49 2.16
CA VAL A 59 5.27 4.63 2.86
C VAL A 59 6.32 5.62 3.35
N ALA A 60 7.39 5.15 3.99
CA ALA A 60 8.47 6.00 4.48
C ALA A 60 9.15 6.76 3.33
N ASN A 61 9.45 6.09 2.22
CA ASN A 61 10.08 6.70 1.04
C ASN A 61 9.15 7.68 0.33
N ALA A 62 7.85 7.37 0.24
CA ALA A 62 6.84 8.28 -0.30
C ALA A 62 6.71 9.55 0.57
N ARG A 63 6.83 9.40 1.90
CA ARG A 63 6.85 10.53 2.84
C ARG A 63 8.08 11.41 2.71
N LEU A 64 9.24 10.83 2.41
CA LEU A 64 10.44 11.62 2.11
C LEU A 64 10.31 12.36 0.77
N ALA A 65 9.70 11.73 -0.24
CA ALA A 65 9.49 12.33 -1.55
C ALA A 65 8.43 13.44 -1.55
N GLN A 66 7.35 13.25 -0.79
CA GLN A 66 6.22 14.18 -0.67
C GLN A 66 5.88 14.46 0.81
N PRO A 67 6.68 15.29 1.50
CA PRO A 67 6.57 15.48 2.95
C PRO A 67 5.33 16.25 3.40
N GLU A 68 4.70 17.01 2.49
CA GLU A 68 3.59 17.90 2.82
C GLU A 68 2.20 17.26 2.73
N ALA A 69 2.10 16.00 2.30
CA ALA A 69 0.82 15.31 2.19
C ALA A 69 0.12 15.11 3.55
N ASP A 70 -1.18 14.82 3.48
CA ASP A 70 -1.99 14.47 4.66
C ASP A 70 -1.84 12.98 4.99
N PHE A 71 -1.75 12.14 3.95
CA PHE A 71 -1.64 10.70 4.05
C PHE A 71 -0.63 10.10 3.06
N TRP A 72 -0.02 8.98 3.44
CA TRP A 72 0.84 8.14 2.59
C TRP A 72 0.37 6.70 2.64
N VAL A 73 0.21 6.07 1.48
CA VAL A 73 -0.40 4.75 1.36
C VAL A 73 0.43 3.83 0.50
N ALA A 74 0.70 2.61 0.99
CA ALA A 74 1.26 1.53 0.20
C ALA A 74 0.38 0.27 0.29
N ILE A 75 0.35 -0.48 -0.81
CA ILE A 75 -0.26 -1.81 -0.89
C ILE A 75 0.81 -2.73 -1.48
N GLU A 76 1.36 -3.63 -0.67
CA GLU A 76 2.41 -4.57 -1.09
C GLU A 76 1.85 -5.99 -1.12
N ALA A 77 1.99 -6.67 -2.26
CA ALA A 77 1.58 -8.06 -2.40
C ALA A 77 2.74 -8.98 -2.01
N GLY A 78 2.43 -10.15 -1.46
CA GLY A 78 3.43 -11.13 -1.03
C GLY A 78 2.87 -12.54 -1.03
N ILE A 79 3.78 -13.52 -0.91
CA ILE A 79 3.45 -14.94 -0.84
C ILE A 79 3.89 -15.48 0.52
N ASP A 80 3.06 -16.28 1.15
CA ASP A 80 3.36 -16.97 2.40
C ASP A 80 2.56 -18.27 2.46
N GLU A 81 3.18 -19.35 2.91
CA GLU A 81 2.56 -20.68 3.08
C GLU A 81 1.67 -21.13 1.90
N GLY A 82 2.15 -20.96 0.66
CA GLY A 82 1.43 -21.37 -0.55
C GLY A 82 0.23 -20.48 -0.92
N SER A 83 0.12 -19.29 -0.32
CA SER A 83 -0.97 -18.34 -0.56
C SER A 83 -0.43 -16.95 -0.91
N THR A 84 -1.19 -16.17 -1.68
CA THR A 84 -0.91 -14.74 -1.90
C THR A 84 -1.82 -13.86 -1.04
N PHE A 85 -1.31 -12.70 -0.63
CA PHE A 85 -2.07 -11.66 0.09
C PHE A 85 -1.44 -10.29 -0.18
N SER A 86 -1.98 -9.25 0.44
CA SER A 86 -1.36 -7.93 0.47
C SER A 86 -1.38 -7.31 1.86
N TRP A 87 -0.36 -6.50 2.16
CA TRP A 87 -0.36 -5.58 3.29
C TRP A 87 -0.67 -4.18 2.80
N VAL A 88 -1.64 -3.54 3.46
CA VAL A 88 -1.97 -2.12 3.31
C VAL A 88 -1.39 -1.39 4.50
N VAL A 89 -0.59 -0.36 4.24
CA VAL A 89 -0.05 0.54 5.26
C VAL A 89 -0.47 1.95 4.90
N ILE A 90 -1.09 2.63 5.86
CA ILE A 90 -1.52 4.04 5.74
C ILE A 90 -0.90 4.81 6.89
N GLU A 91 -0.16 5.87 6.57
CA GLU A 91 0.31 6.84 7.56
C GLU A 91 -0.39 8.18 7.39
N SER A 92 -0.74 8.80 8.51
CA SER A 92 -0.91 10.25 8.59
C SER A 92 0.33 10.87 9.24
N ARG A 93 0.31 12.18 9.47
CA ARG A 93 1.40 12.87 10.18
C ARG A 93 1.64 12.33 11.60
N GLN A 94 0.64 11.74 12.26
CA GLN A 94 0.70 11.34 13.69
C GLN A 94 0.53 9.84 13.94
N GLN A 95 -0.12 9.11 13.03
CA GLN A 95 -0.48 7.71 13.26
C GLN A 95 -0.23 6.83 12.04
N ARG A 96 -0.11 5.52 12.29
CA ARG A 96 -0.04 4.48 11.27
C ARG A 96 -1.15 3.47 11.48
N GLY A 97 -1.90 3.20 10.43
CA GLY A 97 -2.83 2.06 10.33
C GLY A 97 -2.26 0.99 9.41
N GLU A 98 -2.47 -0.27 9.75
CA GLU A 98 -1.99 -1.42 8.96
C GLU A 98 -3.06 -2.51 8.92
N ALA A 99 -3.26 -3.09 7.75
CA ALA A 99 -4.17 -4.22 7.56
C ALA A 99 -3.60 -5.20 6.54
N ARG A 100 -3.86 -6.49 6.76
CA ARG A 100 -3.58 -7.55 5.79
C ARG A 100 -4.87 -7.95 5.10
N SER A 101 -4.84 -8.12 3.78
CA SER A 101 -5.99 -8.64 3.04
C SER A 101 -6.28 -10.10 3.42
N ALA A 102 -7.44 -10.60 3.00
CA ALA A 102 -7.66 -12.03 2.92
C ALA A 102 -6.57 -12.70 2.05
N THR A 103 -6.28 -13.96 2.36
CA THR A 103 -5.34 -14.80 1.60
C THR A 103 -6.07 -15.53 0.49
N LEU A 104 -5.39 -15.73 -0.64
CA LEU A 104 -5.82 -16.59 -1.73
C LEU A 104 -4.84 -17.77 -1.82
N PRO A 105 -5.27 -19.01 -1.52
CA PRO A 105 -4.47 -20.19 -1.76
C PRO A 105 -4.10 -20.31 -3.24
N LEU A 106 -2.83 -20.54 -3.52
CA LEU A 106 -2.33 -20.72 -4.87
C LEU A 106 -2.31 -22.22 -5.24
N PRO A 107 -2.66 -22.58 -6.48
CA PRO A 107 -2.44 -23.94 -6.97
C PRO A 107 -0.95 -24.30 -6.95
N GLU A 108 -0.62 -25.58 -6.70
CA GLU A 108 0.77 -26.07 -6.68
C GLU A 108 1.52 -25.79 -7.99
N ALA A 109 0.84 -25.77 -9.14
CA ALA A 109 1.44 -25.45 -10.43
C ALA A 109 1.85 -23.97 -10.61
N ILE A 110 1.47 -23.09 -9.67
CA ILE A 110 1.77 -21.65 -9.68
C ILE A 110 2.85 -21.28 -8.65
N LEU A 111 3.07 -22.14 -7.64
CA LEU A 111 4.11 -21.97 -6.63
C LEU A 111 5.48 -22.35 -7.19
#